data_AF-A0A0Q4B010-F1
#
_entry.id   AF-A0A0Q4B010-F1
#
_cell.length_a   1.000
_cell.length_b   1.000
_cell.length_c   1.000
_cell.angle_alpha   90.00
_cell.angle_beta   90.00
_cell.angle_gamma   90.00
#
_symmetry.space_group_name_H-M   'P 1'
#
loop_
_entity.id
_entity.type
_entity.pdbx_description
1 polymer ?
#
loop_
_entity_poly.entity_id
_entity_poly.type
_entity_poly.pdbx_seq_one_letter_code
_entity_poly.pdbx_strand_id
1 'polypeptide(L)' 'MAEAERAQQHRHCLKCGRAFTGDGKYCGDSCKEEKKKELNKEKRKLLAIWATGVALMIIVIALVL' A
#
# COMPACT_ATOMS: atom_id res chain seq x y z
N MET A 1 -36.78 26.56 -0.14
CA MET A 1 -36.24 25.21 -0.38
C MET A 1 -34.75 25.28 -0.06
N ALA A 2 -34.36 25.43 1.22
CA ALA A 2 -34.35 24.40 2.26
C ALA A 2 -33.36 23.26 1.93
N GLU A 3 -32.18 23.36 2.56
CA GLU A 3 -31.42 22.22 3.09
C GLU A 3 -30.76 21.28 2.07
N ALA A 4 -29.69 21.76 1.43
CA ALA A 4 -28.56 20.91 1.09
C ALA A 4 -27.58 20.79 2.27
N GLU A 5 -28.11 20.61 3.49
CA GLU A 5 -27.36 20.11 4.63
C GLU A 5 -27.21 18.59 4.47
N ARG A 6 -26.23 18.11 3.69
CA ARG A 6 -25.87 16.69 3.71
C ARG A 6 -24.35 16.49 3.67
N ALA A 7 -23.87 16.11 4.85
CA ALA A 7 -22.61 15.45 5.18
C ALA A 7 -21.34 16.27 5.03
N GLN A 8 -20.82 16.73 6.18
CA GLN A 8 -19.39 16.89 6.38
C GLN A 8 -18.69 15.65 5.77
N GLN A 9 -17.89 15.86 4.73
CA GLN A 9 -17.12 14.77 4.10
C GLN A 9 -16.00 14.35 5.06
N HIS A 10 -16.30 13.45 6.00
CA HIS A 10 -15.29 12.89 6.88
C HIS A 10 -14.39 12.00 6.01
N ARG A 11 -13.08 12.26 6.00
CA ARG A 11 -12.14 11.37 5.31
C ARG A 11 -11.97 10.12 6.17
N HIS A 12 -12.06 8.95 5.53
CA HIS A 12 -11.81 7.67 6.19
C HIS A 12 -10.33 7.29 6.04
N CYS A 13 -9.71 6.83 7.13
CA CYS A 13 -8.34 6.32 7.07
C CYS A 13 -8.26 5.06 6.20
N LEU A 14 -7.34 5.01 5.24
CA LEU A 14 -7.11 3.85 4.36
C LEU A 14 -6.64 2.57 5.08
N LYS A 15 -6.21 2.66 6.35
CA LYS A 15 -5.81 1.51 7.18
C LYS A 15 -6.97 1.00 8.04
N CYS A 16 -7.59 1.88 8.81
CA CYS A 16 -8.51 1.50 9.89
C CYS A 16 -9.97 1.93 9.66
N GLY A 17 -10.25 2.67 8.58
CA GLY A 17 -11.60 3.10 8.24
C GLY A 17 -12.21 4.15 9.17
N ARG A 18 -11.48 4.61 10.20
CA ARG A 18 -11.96 5.65 11.12
C ARG A 18 -12.13 6.97 10.37
N ALA A 19 -13.28 7.61 10.57
CA ALA A 19 -13.55 8.97 10.15
C ALA A 19 -12.63 9.94 10.92
N PHE A 20 -11.91 10.78 10.21
CA PHE A 20 -11.06 11.80 10.82
C PHE A 20 -11.16 13.13 10.07
N THR A 21 -10.98 14.21 10.81
CA THR A 21 -10.96 15.58 10.30
C THR A 21 -9.52 16.07 10.31
N GLY A 22 -8.93 16.23 9.12
CA GLY A 22 -7.53 16.64 8.96
C GLY A 22 -7.04 16.45 7.52
N ASP A 23 -5.84 16.94 7.23
CA ASP A 23 -5.22 16.77 5.91
C ASP A 23 -4.38 15.48 5.86
N GLY A 24 -4.60 14.66 4.84
CA GLY A 24 -3.87 13.41 4.63
C GLY A 24 -4.72 12.18 4.31
N LYS A 25 -4.05 11.02 4.26
CA LYS A 25 -4.62 9.70 3.88
C LYS A 25 -4.82 8.75 5.07
N TYR A 26 -4.32 9.12 6.25
CA TYR A 26 -4.31 8.29 7.45
C TYR A 26 -4.69 9.13 8.66
N CYS A 27 -5.43 8.55 9.60
CA CYS A 27 -5.87 9.23 10.83
C CYS A 27 -4.75 9.54 11.83
N GLY A 28 -3.52 9.06 11.59
CA GLY A 28 -2.37 9.26 12.45
C GLY A 28 -1.14 8.52 11.95
N ASP A 29 0.01 8.80 12.56
CA ASP A 29 1.30 8.26 12.12
C ASP A 29 1.38 6.73 12.28
N SER A 30 0.78 6.16 13.33
CA SER A 30 0.70 4.70 13.51
C SER A 30 0.08 3.98 12.31
N CYS A 31 -1.01 4.50 11.76
CA CYS A 31 -1.68 3.88 10.60
C CYS A 31 -0.83 3.97 9.33
N LYS A 32 -0.06 5.06 9.17
CA LYS A 32 0.87 5.27 8.06
C LYS A 32 2.07 4.31 8.17
N GLU A 33 2.68 4.23 9.35
CA GLU A 33 3.79 3.33 9.67
C GLU A 33 3.40 1.86 9.46
N GLU A 34 2.23 1.46 9.92
CA GLU A 34 1.75 0.10 9.73
C GLU A 34 1.43 -0.24 8.27
N LYS A 35 0.83 0.67 7.49
CA LYS A 35 0.70 0.46 6.04
C LYS A 35 2.05 0.40 5.36
N LYS A 36 3.00 1.25 5.76
CA LYS A 36 4.37 1.23 5.21
C LYS A 36 5.07 -0.11 5.51
N LYS A 37 4.95 -0.65 6.72
CA LYS A 37 5.48 -1.97 7.09
C LYS A 37 4.85 -3.10 6.29
N GLU A 38 3.53 -3.06 6.12
CA GLU A 38 2.77 -4.02 5.30
C GLU A 38 3.23 -3.99 3.84
N LEU A 39 3.25 -2.80 3.22
CA LEU A 39 3.73 -2.60 1.85
C LEU A 39 5.19 -3.04 1.68
N ASN A 40 6.06 -2.79 2.66
CA ASN A 40 7.45 -3.20 2.60
C ASN A 40 7.63 -4.72 2.73
N LYS A 41 6.69 -5.43 3.37
CA LYS A 41 6.67 -6.90 3.42
C LYS A 41 6.20 -7.48 2.09
N GLU A 42 5.15 -6.91 1.51
CA GLU A 42 4.63 -7.28 0.19
C GLU A 42 5.67 -7.02 -0.91
N LYS A 43 6.33 -5.86 -0.87
CA LYS A 43 7.41 -5.51 -1.81
C LYS A 43 8.57 -6.49 -1.75
N ARG A 44 8.95 -6.96 -0.56
CA ARG A 44 10.00 -7.99 -0.41
C ARG A 44 9.58 -9.33 -1.02
N LYS A 45 8.32 -9.75 -0.86
CA LYS A 45 7.80 -10.96 -1.53
C LYS A 45 7.85 -10.83 -3.05
N LEU A 46 7.40 -9.71 -3.59
CA LEU A 46 7.44 -9.45 -5.03
C LEU A 46 8.88 -9.45 -5.56
N LEU A 47 9.80 -8.79 -4.83
CA LEU A 47 11.23 -8.79 -5.18
C LEU A 47 11.83 -10.20 -5.14
N ALA A 48 11.45 -11.04 -4.17
CA ALA A 48 11.95 -12.41 -4.10
C ALA A 48 11.50 -13.24 -5.32
N ILE A 49 10.22 -13.16 -5.70
CA ILE A 49 9.70 -13.85 -6.88
C ILE A 49 10.41 -13.36 -8.14
N TRP A 50 10.57 -12.05 -8.28
CA TRP A 50 11.24 -11.45 -9.43
C TRP A 50 12.71 -11.86 -9.50
N ALA A 51 13.43 -11.84 -8.38
CA ALA A 51 14.82 -12.29 -8.28
C ALA A 51 14.96 -13.77 -8.65
N THR A 52 14.05 -14.64 -8.19
CA THR A 52 14.03 -16.06 -8.59
C THR A 52 13.83 -16.21 -10.10
N GLY A 53 12.89 -15.47 -10.68
CA GLY A 53 12.64 -15.50 -12.13
C GLY A 53 13.87 -15.07 -12.95
N VAL A 54 14.52 -13.97 -12.55
CA VAL A 54 15.75 -13.47 -13.18
C VAL A 54 16.89 -14.48 -13.02
N ALA A 55 17.06 -15.06 -11.84
CA ALA A 55 18.10 -16.06 -11.59
C ALA A 55 17.93 -17.29 -12.48
N LEU A 56 16.71 -17.81 -12.61
CA LEU A 56 16.41 -18.93 -13.51
C LEU A 56 16.71 -18.58 -14.97
N MET A 57 16.34 -17.37 -15.41
CA MET A 57 16.62 -16.93 -16.77
C MET A 57 18.13 -16.85 -17.04
N ILE A 58 18.92 -16.34 -16.10
CA ILE A 58 20.39 -16.31 -16.22
C ILE A 58 20.96 -17.73 -16.30
N ILE A 59 20.47 -18.66 -15.48
CA ILE A 59 20.90 -20.07 -15.52
C ILE A 59 20.63 -20.68 -16.89
N VAL A 60 19.42 -20.49 -17.43
CA VAL A 60 19.07 -21.02 -18.76
C VAL A 60 19.98 -20.43 -19.84
N ILE A 61 20.20 -19.11 -19.83
CA ILE A 61 21.10 -18.46 -20.78
C ILE A 61 22.52 -19.01 -20.66
N ALA A 62 23.02 -19.20 -19.45
CA ALA A 62 24.36 -19.73 -19.19
C ALA A 62 24.52 -21.22 -19.56
N LEU A 63 23.42 -21.98 -19.62
CA LEU A 63 23.43 -23.38 -20.08
C LEU A 63 23.28 -23.51 -21.60
N VAL A 64 22.70 -22.50 -22.25
CA VAL A 64 22.44 -22.49 -23.70
C VAL A 64 23.59 -21.86 -24.49
N LEU A 65 24.27 -20.85 -23.93
CA LEU A 65 25.51 -20.26 -24.46
C LEU A 65 26.72 -21.16 -24.18
#